data_AF-A0A2T9YKY9-F1
#
_entry.id   AF-A0A2T9YKY9-F1
#
_cell.length_a   1.000
_cell.length_b   1.000
_cell.length_c   1.000
_cell.angle_alpha   90.00
_cell.angle_beta   90.00
_cell.angle_gamma   90.00
#
_symmetry.space_group_name_H-M   'P 1'
#
loop_
_entity.id
_entity.type
_entity.pdbx_description
1 polymer ?
#
loop_
_entity_poly.entity_id
_entity_poly.type
_entity_poly.pdbx_seq_one_letter_code
_entity_poly.pdbx_strand_id
1 'polypeptide(L)'
;MEAIKNTISKFIQKQKAIEIAKRKTLLDEKKKLILARAATLKLSKAKKLEALKKKKARLAQKKSRELKLKKETIIKLKLEKAKKLELEKAMKRKLIKAKKIELEKAKKLKLKAELHKKLTSTRKIVNPPSLSSRPMTLFLKDSYEKIKNSQQTIDDKSCRKIFIGLALEWKQLPEVEKLEYKKRTDILKEQKIKQVHDWWENTDKKLIALENRRRKYINTIRLKQGKIRLPHLIDPRKPKRPGMYFSIFLKDLANSENVKSSLTNTELMDYASVKWKQLPDDKKAIYIDKYKAQYSLYKEAVKKFKSSCL
;
A
#
# COMPACT_ATOMS: atom_id res chain seq x y z
N MET A 1 -49.61 -0.30 -149.77
CA MET A 1 -48.63 0.59 -149.08
C MET A 1 -49.06 1.00 -147.67
N GLU A 2 -50.36 1.17 -147.38
CA GLU A 2 -50.86 1.63 -146.06
C GLU A 2 -50.78 0.58 -144.93
N ALA A 3 -51.00 -0.71 -145.24
CA ALA A 3 -50.93 -1.80 -144.26
C ALA A 3 -49.52 -2.02 -143.68
N ILE A 4 -48.47 -1.73 -144.46
CA ILE A 4 -47.07 -1.90 -144.04
C ILE A 4 -46.68 -0.80 -143.03
N LYS A 5 -47.09 0.45 -143.24
CA LYS A 5 -46.85 1.57 -142.31
C LYS A 5 -47.49 1.33 -140.94
N ASN A 6 -48.68 0.75 -140.91
CA ASN A 6 -49.39 0.47 -139.66
C ASN A 6 -48.73 -0.67 -138.85
N THR A 7 -48.13 -1.64 -139.54
CA THR A 7 -47.41 -2.76 -138.92
C THR A 7 -46.07 -2.33 -138.35
N ILE A 8 -45.32 -1.46 -139.06
CA ILE A 8 -44.07 -0.87 -138.57
C ILE A 8 -44.33 0.05 -137.37
N SER A 9 -45.41 0.83 -137.39
CA SER A 9 -45.81 1.69 -136.26
C SER A 9 -46.11 0.88 -134.99
N LYS A 10 -46.86 -0.22 -135.12
CA LYS A 10 -47.13 -1.14 -134.00
C LYS A 10 -45.86 -1.82 -133.47
N PHE A 11 -44.91 -2.17 -134.35
CA PHE A 11 -43.62 -2.73 -133.94
C PHE A 11 -42.76 -1.71 -133.17
N ILE A 12 -42.69 -0.46 -133.64
CA ILE A 12 -41.97 0.62 -132.96
C ILE A 12 -42.61 0.93 -131.60
N GLN A 13 -43.95 0.97 -131.52
CA GLN A 13 -44.66 1.15 -130.25
C GLN A 13 -44.39 -0.01 -129.28
N LYS A 14 -44.35 -1.26 -129.78
CA LYS A 14 -44.00 -2.44 -128.98
C LYS A 14 -42.55 -2.40 -128.49
N GLN A 15 -41.60 -1.99 -129.33
CA GLN A 15 -40.20 -1.83 -128.95
C GLN A 15 -40.01 -0.71 -127.92
N LYS A 16 -40.69 0.44 -128.09
CA LYS A 16 -40.71 1.52 -127.08
C LYS A 16 -41.33 1.06 -125.76
N ALA A 17 -42.41 0.27 -125.80
CA ALA A 17 -43.02 -0.29 -124.59
C ALA A 17 -42.08 -1.27 -123.87
N ILE A 18 -41.35 -2.11 -124.62
CA ILE A 18 -40.31 -3.01 -124.08
C ILE A 18 -39.16 -2.22 -123.46
N GLU A 19 -38.71 -1.14 -124.11
CA GLU A 19 -37.64 -0.30 -123.60
C GLU A 19 -38.06 0.48 -122.34
N ILE A 20 -39.30 1.00 -122.32
CA ILE A 20 -39.90 1.64 -121.14
C ILE A 20 -40.02 0.63 -119.99
N ALA A 21 -40.47 -0.59 -120.27
CA ALA A 21 -40.53 -1.66 -119.26
C ALA A 21 -39.13 -2.01 -118.72
N LYS A 22 -38.13 -2.16 -119.59
CA LYS A 22 -36.72 -2.41 -119.19
C LYS A 22 -36.12 -1.26 -118.37
N ARG A 23 -36.41 0.00 -118.72
CA ARG A 23 -35.99 1.16 -117.93
C ARG A 23 -36.67 1.19 -116.57
N LYS A 24 -37.96 0.82 -116.52
CA LYS A 24 -38.73 0.75 -115.26
C LYS A 24 -38.20 -0.36 -114.34
N THR A 25 -37.92 -1.56 -114.87
CA THR A 25 -37.30 -2.65 -114.10
C THR A 25 -35.91 -2.29 -113.61
N LEU A 26 -35.08 -1.66 -114.45
CA LEU A 26 -33.73 -1.22 -114.08
C LEU A 26 -33.75 -0.08 -113.05
N LEU A 27 -34.74 0.81 -113.12
CA LEU A 27 -34.96 1.85 -112.11
C LEU A 27 -35.40 1.24 -110.77
N ASP A 28 -36.27 0.24 -110.79
CA ASP A 28 -36.73 -0.46 -109.59
C ASP A 28 -35.60 -1.31 -108.96
N GLU A 29 -34.73 -1.93 -109.77
CA GLU A 29 -33.51 -2.60 -109.29
C GLU A 29 -32.51 -1.61 -108.68
N LYS A 30 -32.29 -0.44 -109.31
CA LYS A 30 -31.46 0.62 -108.74
C LYS A 30 -32.03 1.13 -107.42
N LYS A 31 -33.35 1.34 -107.33
CA LYS A 31 -34.03 1.71 -106.08
C LYS A 31 -33.86 0.62 -105.01
N LYS A 32 -34.04 -0.66 -105.36
CA LYS A 32 -33.79 -1.79 -104.45
C LYS A 32 -32.34 -1.84 -103.97
N LEU A 33 -31.36 -1.60 -104.84
CA LEU A 33 -29.93 -1.57 -104.51
C LEU A 33 -29.58 -0.39 -103.59
N ILE A 34 -30.15 0.79 -103.84
CA ILE A 34 -29.99 1.98 -102.98
C ILE A 34 -30.60 1.73 -101.60
N LEU A 35 -31.80 1.16 -101.55
CA LEU A 35 -32.45 0.78 -100.29
C LEU A 35 -31.65 -0.29 -99.53
N ALA A 36 -31.10 -1.29 -100.22
CA ALA A 36 -30.24 -2.31 -99.62
C ALA A 36 -28.93 -1.70 -99.07
N ARG A 37 -28.27 -0.80 -99.82
CA ARG A 37 -27.08 -0.07 -99.34
C ARG A 37 -27.39 0.85 -98.15
N ALA A 38 -28.54 1.52 -98.16
CA ALA A 38 -28.98 2.32 -97.03
C ALA A 38 -29.25 1.46 -95.80
N ALA A 39 -29.83 0.26 -95.98
CA ALA A 39 -30.07 -0.70 -94.90
C ALA A 39 -28.76 -1.26 -94.31
N THR A 40 -27.78 -1.64 -95.15
CA THR A 40 -26.48 -2.13 -94.66
C THR A 40 -25.68 -1.04 -93.96
N LEU A 41 -25.76 0.21 -94.43
CA LEU A 41 -25.11 1.37 -93.82
C LEU A 41 -25.78 1.76 -92.48
N LYS A 42 -27.11 1.67 -92.40
CA LYS A 42 -27.87 1.79 -91.13
C LYS A 42 -27.47 0.69 -90.14
N LEU A 43 -27.37 -0.56 -90.58
CA LEU A 43 -26.94 -1.69 -89.74
C LEU A 43 -25.49 -1.52 -89.25
N SER A 44 -24.58 -1.08 -90.12
CA SER A 44 -23.19 -0.80 -89.76
C SER A 44 -23.07 0.34 -88.74
N LYS A 45 -23.82 1.44 -88.94
CA LYS A 45 -23.90 2.55 -87.96
C LYS A 45 -24.47 2.10 -86.62
N ALA A 46 -25.52 1.27 -86.62
CA ALA A 46 -26.10 0.70 -85.40
C ALA A 46 -25.09 -0.18 -84.64
N LYS A 47 -24.38 -1.07 -85.35
CA LYS A 47 -23.32 -1.91 -84.76
C LYS A 47 -22.18 -1.09 -84.16
N LYS A 48 -21.73 -0.02 -84.84
CA LYS A 48 -20.70 0.91 -84.33
C LYS A 48 -21.18 1.66 -83.08
N LEU A 49 -22.44 2.11 -83.06
CA LEU A 49 -23.03 2.78 -81.90
C LEU A 49 -23.15 1.83 -80.70
N GLU A 50 -23.56 0.58 -80.94
CA GLU A 50 -23.64 -0.45 -79.90
C GLU A 50 -22.25 -0.79 -79.33
N ALA A 51 -21.24 -0.90 -80.19
CA ALA A 51 -19.85 -1.10 -79.77
C ALA A 51 -19.33 0.07 -78.91
N LEU A 52 -19.65 1.32 -79.28
CA LEU A 52 -19.32 2.51 -78.49
C LEU A 52 -20.04 2.51 -77.14
N LYS A 53 -21.32 2.14 -77.08
CA LYS A 53 -22.08 2.00 -75.84
C LYS A 53 -21.44 0.93 -74.93
N LYS A 54 -21.09 -0.24 -75.48
CA LYS A 54 -20.38 -1.31 -74.75
C LYS A 54 -19.00 -0.85 -74.24
N LYS A 55 -18.23 -0.10 -75.03
CA LYS A 55 -16.93 0.47 -74.62
C LYS A 55 -17.08 1.48 -73.49
N LYS A 56 -18.05 2.40 -73.58
CA LYS A 56 -18.36 3.36 -72.50
C LYS A 56 -18.80 2.66 -71.21
N ALA A 57 -19.65 1.63 -71.31
CA ALA A 57 -20.07 0.84 -70.15
C ALA A 57 -18.90 0.12 -69.47
N ARG A 58 -18.00 -0.51 -70.25
CA ARG A 58 -16.78 -1.14 -69.71
C ARG A 58 -15.87 -0.15 -68.99
N LEU A 59 -15.69 1.05 -69.56
CA LEU A 59 -14.89 2.11 -68.94
C LEU A 59 -15.51 2.60 -67.62
N ALA A 60 -16.83 2.77 -67.58
CA ALA A 60 -17.55 3.15 -66.37
C ALA A 60 -17.44 2.06 -65.28
N GLN A 61 -17.56 0.79 -65.66
CA GLN A 61 -17.37 -0.35 -64.74
C GLN A 61 -15.94 -0.40 -64.20
N LYS A 62 -14.92 -0.17 -65.05
CA LYS A 62 -13.51 -0.10 -64.62
C LYS A 62 -13.29 1.04 -63.61
N LYS A 63 -13.78 2.25 -63.90
CA LYS A 63 -13.69 3.40 -62.99
C LYS A 63 -14.42 3.14 -61.66
N SER A 64 -15.59 2.49 -61.69
CA SER A 64 -16.32 2.11 -60.47
C SER A 64 -15.53 1.11 -59.61
N ARG A 65 -14.91 0.09 -60.23
CA ARG A 65 -14.05 -0.88 -59.55
C ARG A 65 -12.81 -0.22 -58.94
N GLU A 66 -12.14 0.66 -59.67
CA GLU A 66 -10.99 1.42 -59.16
C GLU A 66 -11.36 2.29 -57.96
N LEU A 67 -12.53 2.94 -58.00
CA LEU A 67 -13.02 3.78 -56.91
C LEU A 67 -13.41 2.94 -55.67
N LYS A 68 -13.99 1.75 -55.86
CA LYS A 68 -14.23 0.78 -54.76
C LYS A 68 -12.92 0.33 -54.13
N LEU A 69 -11.93 -0.06 -54.93
CA LEU A 69 -10.61 -0.50 -54.44
C LEU A 69 -9.92 0.63 -53.64
N LYS A 70 -9.95 1.87 -54.14
CA LYS A 70 -9.42 3.04 -53.41
C LYS A 70 -10.14 3.29 -52.08
N LYS A 71 -11.46 3.10 -52.03
CA LYS A 71 -12.22 3.22 -50.77
C LYS A 71 -11.82 2.14 -49.77
N GLU A 72 -11.68 0.89 -50.23
CA GLU A 72 -11.26 -0.23 -49.38
C GLU A 72 -9.84 -0.04 -48.83
N THR A 73 -8.89 0.45 -49.64
CA THR A 73 -7.53 0.74 -49.15
C THR A 73 -7.51 1.85 -48.11
N ILE A 74 -8.28 2.92 -48.30
CA ILE A 74 -8.42 4.00 -47.31
C ILE A 74 -9.03 3.47 -45.99
N ILE A 75 -10.05 2.60 -46.06
CA ILE A 75 -10.66 1.99 -44.88
C ILE A 75 -9.64 1.12 -44.13
N LYS A 76 -8.87 0.29 -44.85
CA LYS A 76 -7.80 -0.53 -44.25
C LYS A 76 -6.75 0.32 -43.54
N LEU A 77 -6.27 1.39 -44.18
CA LEU A 77 -5.28 2.30 -43.58
C LEU A 77 -5.83 3.00 -42.32
N LYS A 78 -7.10 3.43 -42.34
CA LYS A 78 -7.75 4.04 -41.16
C LYS A 78 -7.86 3.03 -40.01
N LEU A 79 -8.22 1.78 -40.30
CA LEU A 79 -8.35 0.72 -39.31
C LEU A 79 -6.99 0.33 -38.71
N GLU A 80 -5.93 0.25 -39.51
CA GLU A 80 -4.57 0.03 -39.00
C GLU A 80 -4.09 1.18 -38.12
N LYS A 81 -4.35 2.44 -38.52
CA LYS A 81 -4.01 3.62 -37.70
C LYS A 81 -4.75 3.61 -36.36
N ALA A 82 -6.03 3.23 -36.35
CA ALA A 82 -6.81 3.07 -35.12
C ALA A 82 -6.23 1.99 -34.20
N LYS A 83 -5.89 0.81 -34.75
CA LYS A 83 -5.25 -0.27 -34.00
C LYS A 83 -3.90 0.15 -33.38
N LYS A 84 -3.06 0.86 -34.14
CA LYS A 84 -1.78 1.39 -33.63
C LYS A 84 -2.00 2.38 -32.48
N LEU A 85 -2.97 3.28 -32.61
CA LEU A 85 -3.30 4.24 -31.56
C LEU A 85 -3.84 3.56 -30.29
N GLU A 86 -4.67 2.51 -30.42
CA GLU A 86 -5.13 1.73 -29.28
C GLU A 86 -3.99 0.99 -28.57
N LEU A 87 -3.09 0.38 -29.33
CA LEU A 87 -1.91 -0.28 -28.78
C LEU A 87 -1.01 0.71 -28.01
N GLU A 88 -0.79 1.91 -28.57
CA GLU A 88 -0.04 2.97 -27.91
C GLU A 88 -0.72 3.44 -26.61
N LYS A 89 -2.05 3.63 -26.64
CA LYS A 89 -2.84 3.95 -25.44
C LYS A 89 -2.75 2.85 -24.39
N ALA A 90 -2.82 1.57 -24.79
CA ALA A 90 -2.68 0.44 -23.89
C ALA A 90 -1.29 0.37 -23.25
N MET A 91 -0.22 0.61 -24.04
CA MET A 91 1.15 0.70 -23.55
C MET A 91 1.32 1.85 -22.55
N LYS A 92 0.81 3.05 -22.86
CA LYS A 92 0.82 4.20 -21.94
C LYS A 92 0.09 3.88 -20.62
N ARG A 93 -1.07 3.22 -20.67
CA ARG A 93 -1.81 2.77 -19.48
C ARG A 93 -1.01 1.78 -18.64
N LYS A 94 -0.34 0.80 -19.27
CA LYS A 94 0.53 -0.17 -18.58
C LYS A 94 1.71 0.53 -17.90
N LEU A 95 2.37 1.46 -18.60
CA LEU A 95 3.49 2.24 -18.06
C LEU A 95 3.08 3.07 -16.83
N ILE A 96 1.93 3.75 -16.89
CA ILE A 96 1.39 4.53 -15.76
C ILE A 96 1.11 3.61 -14.56
N LYS A 97 0.51 2.45 -14.78
CA LYS A 97 0.26 1.46 -13.72
C LYS A 97 1.57 0.97 -13.08
N ALA A 98 2.57 0.64 -13.88
CA ALA A 98 3.89 0.24 -13.39
C ALA A 98 4.56 1.33 -12.54
N LYS A 99 4.57 2.59 -13.02
CA LYS A 99 5.09 3.74 -12.27
C LYS A 99 4.37 3.95 -10.93
N LYS A 100 3.06 3.77 -10.88
CA LYS A 100 2.29 3.85 -9.61
C LYS A 100 2.72 2.78 -8.62
N ILE A 101 2.90 1.54 -9.08
CA ILE A 101 3.36 0.43 -8.24
C ILE A 101 4.78 0.69 -7.71
N GLU A 102 5.69 1.17 -8.55
CA GLU A 102 7.05 1.53 -8.14
C GLU A 102 7.06 2.67 -7.12
N LEU A 103 6.25 3.70 -7.33
CA LEU A 103 6.10 4.80 -6.38
C LEU A 103 5.60 4.31 -5.02
N GLU A 104 4.62 3.41 -4.98
CA GLU A 104 4.16 2.82 -3.73
C GLU A 104 5.23 1.96 -3.04
N LYS A 105 5.99 1.16 -3.81
CA LYS A 105 7.12 0.39 -3.27
C LYS A 105 8.18 1.32 -2.67
N ALA A 106 8.53 2.40 -3.35
CA ALA A 106 9.48 3.40 -2.86
C ALA A 106 8.97 4.10 -1.57
N LYS A 107 7.69 4.48 -1.52
CA LYS A 107 7.06 5.02 -0.30
C LYS A 107 7.12 4.03 0.87
N LYS A 108 6.82 2.76 0.64
CA LYS A 108 6.92 1.70 1.66
C LYS A 108 8.36 1.49 2.13
N LEU A 109 9.34 1.51 1.23
CA LEU A 109 10.77 1.41 1.58
C LEU A 109 11.23 2.60 2.41
N LYS A 110 10.85 3.83 2.02
CA LYS A 110 11.16 5.05 2.79
C LYS A 110 10.57 4.99 4.20
N LEU A 111 9.30 4.60 4.34
CA LEU A 111 8.65 4.41 5.64
C LEU A 111 9.39 3.37 6.50
N LYS A 112 9.79 2.23 5.91
CA LYS A 112 10.56 1.19 6.60
C LYS A 112 11.93 1.71 7.06
N ALA A 113 12.63 2.48 6.22
CA ALA A 113 13.92 3.08 6.57
C ALA A 113 13.78 4.10 7.70
N GLU A 114 12.75 4.95 7.66
CA GLU A 114 12.45 5.89 8.75
C GLU A 114 12.10 5.19 10.05
N LEU A 115 11.30 4.12 9.99
CA LEU A 115 10.97 3.30 11.15
C LEU A 115 12.23 2.65 11.73
N HIS A 116 13.09 2.09 10.87
CA HIS A 116 14.36 1.51 11.28
C HIS A 116 15.24 2.57 11.97
N LYS A 117 15.37 3.76 11.38
CA LYS A 117 16.10 4.90 11.99
C LYS A 117 15.55 5.27 13.37
N LYS A 118 14.22 5.27 13.56
CA LYS A 118 13.60 5.51 14.87
C LYS A 118 13.91 4.39 15.88
N LEU A 119 13.94 3.14 15.43
CA LEU A 119 14.23 1.97 16.28
C LEU A 119 15.71 1.82 16.66
N THR A 120 16.63 2.28 15.80
CA THR A 120 18.08 2.25 16.07
C THR A 120 18.58 3.52 16.76
N SER A 121 17.77 4.58 16.81
CA SER A 121 18.12 5.85 17.47
C SER A 121 18.38 5.67 18.96
N THR A 122 19.42 6.35 19.45
CA THR A 122 19.72 6.48 20.89
C THR A 122 18.72 7.38 21.60
N ARG A 123 18.10 8.34 20.90
CA ARG A 123 17.13 9.28 21.45
C ARG A 123 15.83 8.55 21.84
N LYS A 124 15.29 8.88 23.01
CA LYS A 124 14.00 8.36 23.49
C LYS A 124 12.86 8.94 22.64
N ILE A 125 11.88 8.11 22.29
CA ILE A 125 10.71 8.54 21.54
C ILE A 125 9.70 9.24 22.46
N VAL A 126 9.57 8.73 23.69
CA VAL A 126 8.74 9.32 24.74
C VAL A 126 9.53 9.43 26.04
N ASN A 127 9.23 10.45 26.84
CA ASN A 127 9.90 10.74 28.10
C ASN A 127 8.92 10.61 29.27
N PRO A 128 8.81 9.41 29.88
CA PRO A 128 7.94 9.23 31.04
C PRO A 128 8.48 9.98 32.25
N PRO A 129 7.61 10.49 33.15
CA PRO A 129 8.03 11.05 34.42
C PRO A 129 8.77 10.01 35.28
N SER A 130 9.76 10.46 36.05
CA SER A 130 10.55 9.60 36.93
C SER A 130 9.91 9.48 38.32
N LEU A 131 9.68 8.25 38.78
CA LEU A 131 9.11 7.95 40.10
C LEU A 131 10.12 7.98 41.26
N SER A 132 11.40 8.23 40.99
CA SER A 132 12.42 8.17 42.04
C SER A 132 12.45 9.47 42.86
N SER A 133 12.10 9.36 44.14
CA SER A 133 12.41 10.32 45.21
C SER A 133 12.76 9.52 46.46
N ARG A 134 14.04 9.47 46.83
CA ARG A 134 14.48 8.95 48.13
C ARG A 134 14.75 10.13 49.06
N PRO A 135 14.51 10.03 50.39
CA PRO A 135 14.76 11.12 51.34
C PRO A 135 16.16 11.73 51.17
N MET A 136 17.17 10.84 51.11
CA MET A 136 18.55 11.23 50.85
C MET A 136 18.75 11.97 49.52
N THR A 137 18.10 11.54 48.45
CA THR A 137 18.21 12.23 47.15
C THR A 137 17.61 13.63 47.19
N LEU A 138 16.55 13.85 47.98
CA LEU A 138 15.97 15.18 48.18
C LEU A 138 16.93 16.07 48.98
N PHE A 139 17.48 15.57 50.09
CA PHE A 139 18.52 16.28 50.85
C PHE A 139 19.73 16.65 49.98
N LEU A 140 20.28 15.70 49.23
CA LEU A 140 21.42 15.95 48.34
C LEU A 140 21.11 17.05 47.33
N LYS A 141 19.88 17.08 46.80
CA LYS A 141 19.44 18.09 45.84
C LYS A 141 19.36 19.46 46.50
N ASP A 142 18.67 19.56 47.64
CA ASP A 142 18.48 20.81 48.36
C ASP A 142 19.82 21.40 48.84
N SER A 143 20.70 20.56 49.40
CA SER A 143 22.04 20.98 49.85
C SER A 143 22.95 21.35 48.68
N TYR A 144 22.89 20.61 47.57
CA TYR A 144 23.66 20.97 46.37
C TYR A 144 23.18 22.29 45.75
N GLU A 145 21.88 22.57 45.72
CA GLU A 145 21.35 23.85 45.25
C GLU A 145 21.83 25.02 46.12
N LYS A 146 21.93 24.85 47.45
CA LYS A 146 22.52 25.86 48.35
C LYS A 146 23.99 26.15 48.01
N ILE A 147 24.81 25.11 47.80
CA ILE A 147 26.23 25.25 47.44
C ILE A 147 26.38 25.88 46.05
N LYS A 148 25.54 25.47 45.09
CA LYS A 148 25.55 26.03 43.74
C LYS A 148 25.18 27.52 43.72
N ASN A 149 24.28 27.94 44.60
CA ASN A 149 23.91 29.35 44.68
C ASN A 149 24.99 30.21 45.35
N SER A 150 25.87 29.62 46.17
CA SER A 150 27.00 30.34 46.79
C SER A 150 28.28 30.36 45.93
N GLN A 151 28.44 29.41 44.99
CA GLN A 151 29.62 29.30 44.13
C GLN A 151 29.28 29.48 42.66
N GLN A 152 29.90 30.45 41.99
CA GLN A 152 29.57 30.82 40.61
C GLN A 152 30.00 29.78 39.56
N THR A 153 30.99 28.93 39.86
CA THR A 153 31.42 27.81 39.01
C THR A 153 31.87 26.60 39.85
N ILE A 154 31.26 25.43 39.61
CA ILE A 154 31.68 24.16 40.21
C ILE A 154 32.17 23.27 39.07
N ASP A 155 33.42 22.81 39.14
CA ASP A 155 33.95 21.85 38.16
C ASP A 155 33.47 20.42 38.43
N ASP A 156 33.53 19.56 37.42
CA ASP A 156 33.03 18.17 37.51
C ASP A 156 33.75 17.35 38.60
N LYS A 157 35.05 17.60 38.83
CA LYS A 157 35.82 16.91 39.87
C LYS A 157 35.35 17.33 41.27
N SER A 158 35.03 18.62 41.48
CA SER A 158 34.50 19.11 42.75
C SER A 158 33.08 18.61 42.99
N CYS A 159 32.24 18.48 41.97
CA CYS A 159 30.90 17.90 42.11
C CYS A 159 30.94 16.54 42.83
N ARG A 160 31.85 15.64 42.43
CA ARG A 160 31.97 14.32 43.07
C ARG A 160 32.39 14.42 44.53
N LYS A 161 33.34 15.30 44.87
CA LYS A 161 33.78 15.53 46.25
C LYS A 161 32.65 16.10 47.12
N ILE A 162 31.89 17.06 46.58
CA ILE A 162 30.71 17.63 47.24
C ILE A 162 29.68 16.55 47.54
N PHE A 163 29.32 15.69 46.59
CA PHE A 163 28.36 14.60 46.84
C PHE A 163 28.84 13.60 47.89
N ILE A 164 30.15 13.33 47.96
CA ILE A 164 30.72 12.48 49.02
C ILE A 164 30.58 13.16 50.39
N GLY A 165 30.91 14.45 50.48
CA GLY A 165 30.74 15.25 51.70
C GLY A 165 29.28 15.28 52.17
N LEU A 166 28.35 15.65 51.30
CA LEU A 166 26.91 15.65 51.59
C LEU A 166 26.39 14.26 52.00
N ALA A 167 26.97 13.19 51.43
CA ALA A 167 26.63 11.83 51.85
C ALA A 167 27.08 11.47 53.26
N LEU A 168 28.18 12.03 53.73
CA LEU A 168 28.62 11.91 55.12
C LEU A 168 27.75 12.76 56.05
N GLU A 169 27.42 13.99 55.65
CA GLU A 169 26.52 14.88 56.41
C GLU A 169 25.14 14.23 56.62
N TRP A 170 24.55 13.63 55.60
CA TRP A 170 23.28 12.91 55.74
C TRP A 170 23.36 11.76 56.76
N LYS A 171 24.50 11.05 56.84
CA LYS A 171 24.66 9.99 57.84
C LYS A 171 24.63 10.57 59.24
N GLN A 172 25.27 11.72 59.45
CA GLN A 172 25.35 12.45 60.72
C GLN A 172 24.06 13.21 61.08
N LEU A 173 23.16 13.43 60.11
CA LEU A 173 21.89 14.16 60.32
C LEU A 173 21.04 13.50 61.42
N PRO A 174 20.47 14.26 62.38
CA PRO A 174 19.59 13.72 63.40
C PRO A 174 18.36 13.06 62.78
N GLU A 175 17.80 12.06 63.48
CA GLU A 175 16.64 11.30 62.98
C GLU A 175 15.40 12.17 62.76
N VAL A 176 15.25 13.22 63.57
CA VAL A 176 14.15 14.19 63.47
C VAL A 176 14.15 14.88 62.10
N GLU A 177 15.31 15.35 61.63
CA GLU A 177 15.44 15.99 60.31
C GLU A 177 15.28 14.97 59.18
N LYS A 178 15.84 13.76 59.33
CA LYS A 178 15.62 12.66 58.37
C LYS A 178 14.14 12.35 58.20
N LEU A 179 13.36 12.42 59.28
CA LEU A 179 11.90 12.22 59.27
C LEU A 179 11.18 13.31 58.47
N GLU A 180 11.62 14.57 58.53
CA GLU A 180 11.06 15.64 57.71
C GLU A 180 11.29 15.39 56.21
N TYR A 181 12.50 15.02 55.82
CA TYR A 181 12.79 14.66 54.42
C TYR A 181 11.94 13.46 53.98
N LYS A 182 11.70 12.48 54.86
CA LYS A 182 10.80 11.36 54.57
C LYS A 182 9.39 11.85 54.25
N LYS A 183 8.79 12.68 55.13
CA LYS A 183 7.46 13.28 54.91
C LYS A 183 7.40 14.05 53.58
N ARG A 184 8.39 14.90 53.29
CA ARG A 184 8.46 15.64 52.02
C ARG A 184 8.55 14.70 50.81
N THR A 185 9.33 13.63 50.91
CA THR A 185 9.43 12.67 49.80
C THR A 185 8.17 11.85 49.59
N ASP A 186 7.41 11.55 50.64
CA ASP A 186 6.12 10.86 50.51
C ASP A 186 5.12 11.74 49.74
N ILE A 187 5.02 13.03 50.09
CA ILE A 187 4.21 14.02 49.35
C ILE A 187 4.65 14.12 47.88
N LEU A 188 5.95 14.28 47.62
CA LEU A 188 6.47 14.34 46.25
C LEU A 188 6.23 13.04 45.47
N LYS A 189 6.27 11.89 46.14
CA LYS A 189 5.99 10.60 45.53
C LYS A 189 4.54 10.51 45.10
N GLU A 190 3.60 10.96 45.92
CA GLU A 190 2.18 11.03 45.54
C GLU A 190 1.95 11.94 44.34
N GLN A 191 2.56 13.14 44.33
CA GLN A 191 2.48 14.06 43.20
C GLN A 191 3.05 13.44 41.91
N LYS A 192 4.20 12.77 42.00
CA LYS A 192 4.81 12.07 40.86
C LYS A 192 3.96 10.90 40.38
N ILE A 193 3.31 10.16 41.28
CA ILE A 193 2.38 9.10 40.90
C ILE A 193 1.21 9.67 40.08
N LYS A 194 0.63 10.80 40.52
CA LYS A 194 -0.40 11.51 39.75
C LYS A 194 0.10 11.93 38.37
N GLN A 195 1.26 12.59 38.31
CA GLN A 195 1.88 12.95 37.02
C GLN A 195 2.14 11.75 36.10
N VAL A 196 2.53 10.60 36.66
CA VAL A 196 2.70 9.38 35.87
C VAL A 196 1.36 8.85 35.37
N HIS A 197 0.31 8.90 36.18
CA HIS A 197 -1.04 8.51 35.75
C HIS A 197 -1.53 9.41 34.61
N ASP A 198 -1.45 10.73 34.80
CA ASP A 198 -1.82 11.72 33.79
C ASP A 198 -1.02 11.53 32.50
N TRP A 199 0.28 11.23 32.61
CA TRP A 199 1.11 10.95 31.45
C TRP A 199 0.65 9.68 30.71
N TRP A 200 0.28 8.62 31.41
CA TRP A 200 -0.22 7.38 30.79
C TRP A 200 -1.58 7.55 30.13
N GLU A 201 -2.43 8.45 30.65
CA GLU A 201 -3.74 8.78 30.05
C GLU A 201 -3.59 9.63 28.78
N ASN A 202 -2.69 10.61 28.80
CA ASN A 202 -2.54 11.57 27.70
C ASN A 202 -1.56 11.13 26.60
N THR A 203 -0.68 10.16 26.87
CA THR A 203 0.34 9.74 25.89
C THR A 203 -0.20 8.73 24.88
N ASP A 204 0.11 8.93 23.59
CA ASP A 204 -0.25 7.99 22.53
C ASP A 204 0.36 6.59 22.77
N LYS A 205 -0.52 5.60 22.98
CA LYS A 205 -0.18 4.19 23.19
C LYS A 205 0.67 3.62 22.04
N LYS A 206 0.51 4.12 20.80
CA LYS A 206 1.34 3.70 19.65
C LYS A 206 2.79 4.17 19.79
N LEU A 207 3.02 5.38 20.31
CA LEU A 207 4.37 5.88 20.59
C LEU A 207 5.04 5.09 21.72
N ILE A 208 4.30 4.72 22.76
CA ILE A 208 4.80 3.87 23.85
C ILE A 208 5.18 2.48 23.31
N ALA A 209 4.34 1.88 22.47
CA ALA A 209 4.65 0.60 21.82
C ALA A 209 5.90 0.70 20.93
N LEU A 210 6.07 1.82 20.21
CA LEU A 210 7.25 2.08 19.39
C LEU A 210 8.53 2.25 20.24
N GLU A 211 8.45 2.97 21.36
CA GLU A 211 9.56 3.09 22.33
C GLU A 211 9.93 1.73 22.93
N ASN A 212 8.96 0.88 23.26
CA ASN A 212 9.23 -0.47 23.75
C ASN A 212 9.90 -1.35 22.69
N ARG A 213 9.52 -1.23 21.40
CA ARG A 213 10.25 -1.89 20.30
C ARG A 213 11.69 -1.39 20.18
N ARG A 214 11.91 -0.07 20.30
CA ARG A 214 13.24 0.55 20.32
C ARG A 214 14.09 0.00 21.48
N ARG A 215 13.55 -0.05 22.70
CA ARG A 215 14.22 -0.63 23.88
C ARG A 215 14.57 -2.10 23.68
N LYS A 216 13.69 -2.91 23.07
CA LYS A 216 13.97 -4.30 22.74
C LYS A 216 15.18 -4.41 21.81
N TYR A 217 15.25 -3.59 20.77
CA TYR A 217 16.39 -3.54 19.85
C TYR A 217 17.68 -3.10 20.58
N ILE A 218 17.63 -2.02 21.36
CA ILE A 218 18.80 -1.57 22.14
C ILE A 218 19.26 -2.63 23.14
N ASN A 219 18.33 -3.40 23.72
CA ASN A 219 18.66 -4.47 24.65
C ASN A 219 19.42 -5.62 24.00
N THR A 220 19.23 -5.90 22.69
CA THR A 220 20.06 -6.90 22.00
C THR A 220 21.51 -6.42 21.88
N ILE A 221 21.72 -5.13 21.58
CA ILE A 221 23.05 -4.52 21.51
C ILE A 221 23.69 -4.46 22.90
N ARG A 222 22.96 -4.00 23.92
CA ARG A 222 23.46 -3.91 25.31
C ARG A 222 23.85 -5.27 25.87
N LEU A 223 23.07 -6.32 25.57
CA LEU A 223 23.38 -7.68 25.98
C LEU A 223 24.72 -8.16 25.41
N LYS A 224 24.99 -7.90 24.11
CA LYS A 224 26.27 -8.21 23.48
C LYS A 224 27.45 -7.44 24.11
N GLN A 225 27.18 -6.25 24.66
CA GLN A 225 28.16 -5.43 25.36
C GLN A 225 28.30 -5.75 26.86
N GLY A 226 27.60 -6.77 27.39
CA GLY A 226 27.57 -7.05 28.83
C GLY A 226 26.87 -5.99 29.69
N LYS A 227 26.10 -5.08 29.09
CA LYS A 227 25.39 -4.00 29.80
C LYS A 227 23.99 -4.46 30.23
N ILE A 228 23.55 -3.97 31.39
CA ILE A 228 22.21 -4.22 31.94
C ILE A 228 21.13 -3.75 30.94
N ARG A 229 20.10 -4.58 30.73
CA ARG A 229 18.97 -4.29 29.84
C ARG A 229 18.14 -3.12 30.37
N LEU A 230 17.65 -2.28 29.46
CA LEU A 230 16.68 -1.24 29.77
C LEU A 230 15.30 -1.87 30.04
N PRO A 231 14.60 -1.48 31.11
CA PRO A 231 13.26 -1.98 31.39
C PRO A 231 12.26 -1.47 30.33
N HIS A 232 11.22 -2.24 30.02
CA HIS A 232 10.12 -1.76 29.21
C HIS A 232 9.24 -0.77 29.99
N LEU A 233 8.59 0.13 29.26
CA LEU A 233 7.55 0.99 29.80
C LEU A 233 6.29 0.17 30.01
N ILE A 234 5.84 0.11 31.26
CA ILE A 234 4.66 -0.63 31.71
C ILE A 234 3.83 0.33 32.56
N ASP A 235 2.53 0.41 32.30
CA ASP A 235 1.61 1.22 33.11
C ASP A 235 1.63 0.71 34.55
N PRO A 236 1.97 1.55 35.55
CA PRO A 236 2.03 1.13 36.95
C PRO A 236 0.67 0.67 37.50
N ARG A 237 -0.45 1.10 36.89
CA ARG A 237 -1.82 0.71 37.28
C ARG A 237 -2.20 -0.67 36.76
N LYS A 238 -1.45 -1.21 35.80
CA LYS A 238 -1.72 -2.53 35.24
C LYS A 238 -1.59 -3.58 36.36
N PRO A 239 -2.64 -4.37 36.64
CA PRO A 239 -2.58 -5.42 37.64
C PRO A 239 -1.39 -6.35 37.39
N LYS A 240 -0.67 -6.70 38.46
CA LYS A 240 0.44 -7.67 38.39
C LYS A 240 -0.13 -9.08 38.38
N ARG A 241 0.41 -9.95 37.51
CA ARG A 241 0.06 -11.37 37.50
C ARG A 241 0.48 -11.99 38.85
N PRO A 242 -0.38 -12.78 39.52
CA PRO A 242 0.02 -13.48 40.73
C PRO A 242 1.17 -14.44 40.43
N GLY A 243 2.05 -14.65 41.41
CA GLY A 243 3.08 -15.68 41.33
C GLY A 243 2.45 -17.07 41.20
N MET A 244 3.14 -18.03 40.61
CA MET A 244 2.64 -19.41 40.53
C MET A 244 2.51 -20.01 41.94
N TYR A 245 1.83 -21.15 42.07
CA TYR A 245 1.61 -21.84 43.35
C TYR A 245 2.90 -22.02 44.18
N PHE A 246 4.03 -22.36 43.53
CA PHE A 246 5.34 -22.44 44.20
C PHE A 246 5.82 -21.09 44.74
N SER A 247 5.56 -19.99 44.04
CA SER A 247 5.88 -18.64 44.53
C SER A 247 4.99 -18.22 45.71
N ILE A 248 3.77 -18.74 45.81
CA ILE A 248 2.90 -18.53 46.98
C ILE A 248 3.46 -19.34 48.15
N PHE A 249 3.81 -20.61 47.94
CA PHE A 249 4.49 -21.45 48.93
C PHE A 249 5.78 -20.81 49.44
N LEU A 250 6.63 -20.32 48.54
CA LEU A 250 7.88 -19.64 48.89
C LEU A 250 7.63 -18.42 49.78
N LYS A 251 6.59 -17.62 49.51
CA LYS A 251 6.24 -16.47 50.35
C LYS A 251 5.76 -16.90 51.73
N ASP A 252 4.90 -17.91 51.80
CA ASP A 252 4.40 -18.44 53.07
C ASP A 252 5.58 -19.02 53.89
N LEU A 253 6.51 -19.73 53.24
CA LEU A 253 7.72 -20.27 53.87
C LEU A 253 8.67 -19.16 54.33
N ALA A 254 8.89 -18.13 53.52
CA ALA A 254 9.74 -16.98 53.87
C ALA A 254 9.16 -16.16 55.03
N ASN A 255 7.83 -16.14 55.17
CA ASN A 255 7.15 -15.47 56.27
C ASN A 255 7.10 -16.32 57.55
N SER A 256 7.41 -17.62 57.48
CA SER A 256 7.51 -18.45 58.68
C SER A 256 8.72 -18.05 59.52
N GLU A 257 8.52 -17.91 60.84
CA GLU A 257 9.51 -17.38 61.77
C GLU A 257 10.84 -18.16 61.74
N ASN A 258 10.76 -19.46 61.47
CA ASN A 258 11.90 -20.37 61.46
C ASN A 258 12.91 -20.14 60.31
N VAL A 259 12.53 -19.41 59.26
CA VAL A 259 13.35 -19.29 58.04
C VAL A 259 13.75 -17.83 57.74
N LYS A 260 12.96 -16.87 58.21
CA LYS A 260 13.02 -15.46 57.82
C LYS A 260 14.34 -14.74 58.17
N SER A 261 15.08 -15.23 59.16
CA SER A 261 16.28 -14.55 59.69
C SER A 261 17.62 -15.20 59.30
N SER A 262 17.62 -16.43 58.76
CA SER A 262 18.86 -17.22 58.66
C SER A 262 19.37 -17.45 57.24
N LEU A 263 18.52 -17.38 56.21
CA LEU A 263 18.91 -17.76 54.84
C LEU A 263 19.01 -16.56 53.90
N THR A 264 20.01 -16.59 53.04
CA THR A 264 20.05 -15.72 51.86
C THR A 264 18.93 -16.08 50.87
N ASN A 265 18.58 -15.16 49.97
CA ASN A 265 17.54 -15.43 48.96
C ASN A 265 17.84 -16.65 48.09
N THR A 266 19.11 -16.94 47.80
CA THR A 266 19.53 -18.10 47.01
C THR A 266 19.31 -19.38 47.80
N GLU A 267 19.79 -19.43 49.05
CA GLU A 267 19.62 -20.59 49.93
C GLU A 267 18.13 -20.86 50.23
N LEU A 268 17.33 -19.81 50.42
CA LEU A 268 15.89 -19.92 50.60
C LEU A 268 15.21 -20.56 49.39
N MET A 269 15.62 -20.21 48.17
CA MET A 269 15.09 -20.81 46.94
C MET A 269 15.45 -22.28 46.84
N ASP A 270 16.69 -22.65 47.15
CA ASP A 270 17.15 -24.04 47.13
C ASP A 270 16.41 -24.87 48.18
N TYR A 271 16.33 -24.36 49.41
CA TYR A 271 15.59 -24.97 50.51
C TYR A 271 14.10 -25.15 50.18
N ALA A 272 13.44 -24.10 49.65
CA ALA A 272 12.05 -24.18 49.22
C ALA A 272 11.85 -25.21 48.11
N SER A 273 12.79 -25.34 47.18
CA SER A 273 12.71 -26.34 46.10
C SER A 273 12.72 -27.78 46.63
N VAL A 274 13.56 -28.07 47.63
CA VAL A 274 13.63 -29.39 48.28
C VAL A 274 12.36 -29.65 49.07
N LYS A 275 11.93 -28.69 49.90
CA LYS A 275 10.69 -28.82 50.68
C LYS A 275 9.46 -28.98 49.82
N TRP A 276 9.38 -28.28 48.68
CA TRP A 276 8.26 -28.42 47.74
C TRP A 276 8.22 -29.80 47.09
N LYS A 277 9.37 -30.40 46.75
CA LYS A 277 9.43 -31.77 46.22
C LYS A 277 8.97 -32.80 47.25
N GLN A 278 9.34 -32.61 48.52
CA GLN A 278 8.94 -33.46 49.65
C GLN A 278 7.48 -33.24 50.11
N LEU A 279 6.82 -32.18 49.66
CA LEU A 279 5.48 -31.84 50.10
C LEU A 279 4.44 -32.83 49.51
N PRO A 280 3.57 -33.45 50.34
CA PRO A 280 2.50 -34.31 49.85
C PRO A 280 1.55 -33.56 48.91
N ASP A 281 0.93 -34.27 47.98
CA ASP A 281 0.09 -33.64 46.95
C ASP A 281 -1.14 -32.93 47.54
N ASP A 282 -1.70 -33.43 48.63
CA ASP A 282 -2.78 -32.77 49.37
C ASP A 282 -2.37 -31.38 49.89
N LYS A 283 -1.13 -31.26 50.37
CA LYS A 283 -0.59 -29.98 50.85
C LYS A 283 -0.23 -29.06 49.69
N LYS A 284 0.23 -29.60 48.56
CA LYS A 284 0.43 -28.82 47.32
C LYS A 284 -0.90 -28.28 46.78
N ALA A 285 -1.99 -29.04 46.88
CA ALA A 285 -3.33 -28.66 46.42
C ALA A 285 -3.79 -27.32 47.03
N ILE A 286 -3.50 -27.09 48.32
CA ILE A 286 -3.79 -25.83 49.01
C ILE A 286 -3.18 -24.63 48.26
N TYR A 287 -1.92 -24.73 47.82
CA TYR A 287 -1.24 -23.65 47.10
C TYR A 287 -1.74 -23.49 45.67
N ILE A 288 -2.14 -24.59 45.03
CA ILE A 288 -2.79 -24.58 43.72
C ILE A 288 -4.13 -23.84 43.80
N ASP A 289 -4.93 -24.09 44.84
CA ASP A 289 -6.23 -23.44 45.01
C ASP A 289 -6.08 -21.97 45.39
N LYS A 290 -5.12 -21.62 46.27
CA LYS A 290 -4.72 -20.22 46.50
C LYS A 290 -4.35 -19.51 45.19
N TYR A 291 -3.57 -20.17 44.32
CA TYR A 291 -3.21 -19.61 43.01
C TYR A 291 -4.44 -19.41 42.11
N LYS A 292 -5.33 -20.41 42.01
CA LYS A 292 -6.55 -20.31 41.20
C LYS A 292 -7.42 -19.14 41.66
N ALA A 293 -7.62 -18.98 42.97
CA ALA A 293 -8.38 -17.88 43.56
C ALA A 293 -7.75 -16.52 43.22
N GLN A 294 -6.45 -16.34 43.48
CA GLN A 294 -5.73 -15.10 43.14
C GLN A 294 -5.72 -14.81 41.63
N TYR A 295 -5.63 -15.84 40.81
CA TYR A 295 -5.64 -15.71 39.35
C TYR A 295 -7.01 -15.33 38.80
N SER A 296 -8.11 -15.76 39.44
CA SER A 296 -9.46 -15.30 39.12
C SER A 296 -9.61 -13.80 39.38
N LEU A 297 -9.24 -13.35 40.60
CA LEU A 297 -9.27 -11.92 40.97
C LEU A 297 -8.40 -11.08 40.03
N TYR A 298 -7.23 -11.60 39.62
CA TYR A 298 -6.38 -10.96 38.63
C TYR A 298 -7.05 -10.82 37.26
N LYS A 299 -7.74 -11.86 36.77
CA LYS A 299 -8.47 -11.80 35.49
C LYS A 299 -9.57 -10.73 35.52
N GLU A 300 -10.31 -10.64 36.61
CA GLU A 300 -11.33 -9.62 36.81
C GLU A 300 -10.73 -8.22 36.85
N ALA A 301 -9.65 -8.03 37.62
CA ALA A 301 -8.93 -6.76 37.69
C ALA A 301 -8.37 -6.34 36.31
N VAL A 302 -7.85 -7.28 35.51
CA VAL A 302 -7.39 -7.02 34.14
C VAL A 302 -8.56 -6.68 33.21
N LYS A 303 -9.71 -7.34 33.34
CA LYS A 303 -10.92 -7.01 32.57
C LYS A 303 -11.35 -5.58 32.87
N LYS A 304 -11.47 -5.21 34.15
CA LYS A 304 -11.80 -3.85 34.60
C LYS A 304 -10.79 -2.81 34.10
N PHE A 305 -9.49 -3.11 34.21
CA PHE A 305 -8.42 -2.24 33.73
C PHE A 305 -8.51 -2.00 32.21
N LYS A 306 -8.75 -3.05 31.42
CA LYS A 306 -8.92 -2.93 29.96
C LYS A 306 -10.14 -2.10 29.58
N SER A 307 -11.27 -2.30 30.26
CA SER A 307 -12.50 -1.52 30.04
C SER A 307 -12.32 -0.04 30.39
N SER A 308 -11.55 0.29 31.43
CA SER A 308 -11.23 1.68 31.80
C SER A 308 -10.24 2.36 30.84
N CYS A 309 -9.61 1.60 29.94
CA CYS A 309 -8.57 2.09 29.04
C CYS A 309 -9.03 2.19 27.57
N LEU A 310 -10.27 1.81 27.27
CA LEU A 310 -10.90 2.00 25.96
C LEU A 310 -11.70 3.29 25.97
#